data_AF-W4JS18-F1
#
_entry.id   AF-W4JS18-F1
#
_cell.length_a   1.000
_cell.length_b   1.000
_cell.length_c   1.000
_cell.angle_alpha   90.00
_cell.angle_beta   90.00
_cell.angle_gamma   90.00
#
_symmetry.space_group_name_H-M   'P 1'
#
loop_
_entity.id
_entity.type
_entity.pdbx_description
1 polymer ?
#
loop_
_entity_poly.entity_id
_entity_poly.type
_entity_poly.pdbx_seq_one_letter_code
_entity_poly.pdbx_strand_id
1 'polypeptide(L)'
;MRIIPLTLRITSYSAAPPEWPGRPTIHIEGGLAGQSNDLSDARRVHGKVEMVGNGDIRWSLCSEREDGDGEWQSEGVQLGGLGSATGVIGMWTGADHERMDPLGPFWAWKVGHADISDEATTVEVWEDLSGA
;
A
#
# COMPACT_ATOMS: atom_id res chain seq x y z
N MET A 1 15.22 13.24 -8.01
CA MET A 1 14.74 11.89 -7.63
C MET A 1 14.37 11.95 -6.15
N ARG A 2 13.13 11.60 -5.79
CA ARG A 2 12.63 11.63 -4.41
C ARG A 2 12.49 10.19 -3.90
N ILE A 3 12.94 9.92 -2.68
CA ILE A 3 12.73 8.65 -1.99
C ILE A 3 11.65 8.92 -0.93
N ILE A 4 10.54 8.22 -1.02
CA ILE A 4 9.39 8.37 -0.12
C ILE A 4 9.33 7.13 0.78
N PRO A 5 9.50 7.25 2.10
CA PRO A 5 9.30 6.15 3.03
C PRO A 5 7.88 5.57 2.94
N LEU A 6 7.79 4.25 2.91
CA LEU A 6 6.55 3.48 2.84
C LEU A 6 6.63 2.32 3.82
N THR A 7 5.64 2.20 4.69
CA THR A 7 5.43 1.04 5.56
C THR A 7 4.18 0.30 5.12
N LEU A 8 4.22 -1.03 5.16
CA LEU A 8 3.10 -1.89 4.79
C LEU A 8 3.05 -3.07 5.75
N ARG A 9 1.84 -3.46 6.12
CA ARG A 9 1.53 -4.69 6.84
C ARG A 9 0.38 -5.43 6.16
N ILE A 10 0.36 -6.74 6.34
CA ILE A 10 -0.73 -7.59 5.85
C ILE A 10 -1.93 -7.42 6.78
N THR A 11 -3.12 -7.32 6.20
CA THR A 11 -4.39 -7.18 6.94
C THR A 11 -5.25 -8.42 6.83
N SER A 12 -5.33 -9.01 5.64
CA SER A 12 -6.16 -10.18 5.37
C SER A 12 -5.76 -10.88 4.08
N TYR A 13 -6.42 -12.00 3.80
CA TYR A 13 -6.24 -12.79 2.58
C TYR A 13 -7.62 -13.09 1.98
N SER A 14 -7.77 -12.91 0.67
CA SER A 14 -8.92 -13.47 -0.06
C SER A 14 -8.70 -14.94 -0.42
N ALA A 15 -9.75 -15.61 -0.89
CA ALA A 15 -9.61 -16.95 -1.46
C ALA A 15 -8.62 -16.94 -2.64
N ALA A 16 -7.82 -18.01 -2.75
CA ALA A 16 -6.95 -18.19 -3.90
C ALA A 16 -7.80 -18.39 -5.17
N PRO A 17 -7.51 -17.67 -6.26
CA PRO A 17 -8.22 -17.88 -7.52
C PRO A 17 -7.91 -19.29 -8.06
N PRO A 18 -8.83 -19.92 -8.80
CA PRO A 18 -8.62 -21.27 -9.35
C PRO A 18 -7.38 -21.39 -10.23
N GLU A 19 -7.02 -20.31 -10.93
CA GLU A 19 -5.82 -20.23 -11.77
C GLU A 19 -4.52 -20.34 -10.96
N TRP A 20 -4.54 -19.90 -9.69
CA TRP A 20 -3.37 -19.89 -8.80
C TRP A 20 -3.65 -20.58 -7.47
N PRO A 21 -3.78 -21.93 -7.45
CA PRO A 21 -4.04 -22.67 -6.22
C PRO A 21 -2.98 -22.38 -5.15
N GLY A 22 -3.43 -22.04 -3.94
CA GLY A 22 -2.55 -21.71 -2.82
C GLY A 22 -1.88 -20.33 -2.90
N ARG A 23 -2.29 -19.47 -3.85
CA ARG A 23 -1.80 -18.09 -3.98
C ARG A 23 -2.95 -17.10 -3.76
N PRO A 24 -3.35 -16.84 -2.50
CA PRO A 24 -4.41 -15.87 -2.22
C PRO A 24 -3.99 -14.46 -2.61
N THR A 25 -4.95 -13.62 -2.97
CA THR A 25 -4.75 -12.17 -2.95
C THR A 25 -4.49 -11.73 -1.51
N ILE A 26 -3.40 -11.02 -1.30
CA ILE A 26 -2.98 -10.51 0.00
C ILE A 26 -3.42 -9.05 0.09
N HIS A 27 -4.17 -8.70 1.13
CA HIS A 27 -4.55 -7.31 1.40
C HIS A 27 -3.55 -6.68 2.36
N ILE A 28 -3.19 -5.43 2.07
CA ILE A 28 -2.15 -4.70 2.78
C ILE A 28 -2.61 -3.29 3.10
N GLU A 29 -2.10 -2.74 4.20
CA GLU A 29 -2.26 -1.34 4.57
C GLU A 29 -1.00 -0.80 5.25
N GLY A 30 -0.87 0.52 5.34
CA GLY A 30 0.20 1.16 6.08
C GLY A 30 0.27 2.67 5.86
N GLY A 31 1.49 3.22 5.89
CA GLY A 31 1.73 4.67 5.79
C GLY A 31 2.72 5.03 4.69
N LEU A 32 2.41 6.09 3.94
CA LEU A 32 3.28 6.71 2.95
C LEU A 32 3.66 8.11 3.44
N ALA A 33 4.97 8.39 3.57
CA ALA A 33 5.47 9.69 4.03
C ALA A 33 4.93 10.86 3.20
N GLY A 34 4.54 11.93 3.88
CA GLY A 34 3.92 13.11 3.29
C GLY A 34 4.93 14.12 2.76
N GLN A 35 4.72 15.39 3.06
CA GLN A 35 5.59 16.47 2.58
C GLN A 35 6.89 16.56 3.41
N SER A 36 6.86 16.22 4.70
CA SER A 36 8.07 16.21 5.55
C SER A 36 9.09 15.16 5.11
N ASN A 37 8.65 14.16 4.33
CA ASN A 37 9.44 13.01 3.90
C ASN A 37 9.92 12.12 5.06
N ASP A 38 9.18 12.16 6.17
CA ASP A 38 9.23 11.21 7.27
C ASP A 38 7.82 10.64 7.52
N LEU A 39 7.68 9.69 8.45
CA LEU A 39 6.39 9.05 8.72
C LEU A 39 5.52 9.82 9.73
N SER A 40 5.96 10.99 10.23
CA SER A 40 5.17 11.77 11.19
C SER A 40 3.95 12.43 10.55
N ASP A 41 4.00 12.67 9.23
CA ASP A 41 2.88 13.18 8.41
C ASP A 41 2.37 12.12 7.42
N ALA A 42 2.49 10.83 7.79
CA ALA A 42 2.16 9.73 6.89
C ALA A 42 0.69 9.75 6.47
N ARG A 43 0.47 9.62 5.16
CA ARG A 43 -0.83 9.36 4.56
C ARG A 43 -1.14 7.87 4.66
N ARG A 44 -2.40 7.53 4.92
CA ARG A 44 -2.85 6.14 4.88
C ARG A 44 -2.69 5.59 3.47
N VAL A 45 -2.24 4.35 3.37
CA VAL A 45 -2.21 3.60 2.11
C VAL A 45 -2.82 2.24 2.33
N HIS A 46 -3.62 1.78 1.38
CA HIS A 46 -4.15 0.44 1.34
C HIS A 46 -3.94 -0.16 -0.05
N GLY A 47 -4.09 -1.46 -0.15
CA GLY A 47 -3.91 -2.12 -1.44
C GLY A 47 -3.94 -3.63 -1.36
N LYS A 48 -3.49 -4.23 -2.45
CA LYS A 48 -3.42 -5.67 -2.59
C LYS A 48 -2.23 -6.13 -3.42
N VAL A 49 -1.83 -7.37 -3.16
CA VAL A 49 -0.80 -8.10 -3.90
C VAL A 49 -1.42 -9.39 -4.41
N GLU A 50 -1.35 -9.62 -5.72
CA GLU A 50 -1.99 -10.77 -6.37
C GLU A 50 -1.18 -11.31 -7.54
N MET A 51 -1.35 -12.60 -7.83
CA MET A 51 -0.82 -13.21 -9.06
C MET A 51 -1.69 -12.82 -10.25
N VAL A 52 -1.08 -12.48 -11.38
CA VAL A 52 -1.76 -12.11 -12.63
C VAL A 52 -1.05 -12.70 -13.84
N GLY A 53 -1.76 -12.79 -14.96
CA GLY A 53 -1.17 -13.11 -16.27
C GLY A 53 -0.44 -14.45 -16.28
N ASN A 54 0.87 -14.43 -16.56
CA ASN A 54 1.69 -15.66 -16.63
C ASN A 54 2.40 -15.99 -15.31
N GLY A 55 1.84 -15.57 -14.17
CA GLY A 55 2.44 -15.76 -12.85
C GLY A 55 3.25 -14.56 -12.36
N ASP A 56 3.02 -13.39 -12.95
CA ASP A 56 3.55 -12.13 -12.47
C ASP A 56 2.83 -11.72 -11.18
N ILE A 57 3.53 -11.00 -10.30
CA ILE A 57 2.97 -10.54 -9.02
C ILE A 57 2.70 -9.04 -9.13
N ARG A 58 1.42 -8.68 -9.16
CA ARG A 58 0.97 -7.29 -9.23
C ARG A 58 0.77 -6.72 -7.83
N TRP A 59 1.20 -5.47 -7.66
CA TRP A 59 0.94 -4.63 -6.51
C TRP A 59 0.04 -3.48 -6.95
N SER A 60 -1.10 -3.34 -6.28
CA SER A 60 -2.06 -2.24 -6.46
C SER A 60 -2.16 -1.50 -5.14
N LEU A 61 -1.81 -0.22 -5.12
CA LEU A 61 -1.79 0.62 -3.91
C LEU A 61 -2.59 1.90 -4.14
N CYS A 62 -3.37 2.33 -3.15
CA CYS A 62 -4.07 3.61 -3.13
C CYS A 62 -3.72 4.34 -1.83
N SER A 63 -3.25 5.59 -1.91
CA SER A 63 -3.11 6.45 -0.75
C SER A 63 -4.35 7.32 -0.56
N GLU A 64 -4.72 7.59 0.68
CA GLU A 64 -5.90 8.39 1.03
C GLU A 64 -5.51 9.83 1.38
N ARG A 65 -6.40 10.75 1.04
CA ARG A 65 -6.46 12.12 1.57
C ARG A 65 -6.98 12.09 3.02
N GLU A 66 -6.96 13.23 3.70
CA GLU A 66 -7.44 13.36 5.08
C GLU A 66 -8.95 13.08 5.23
N ASP A 67 -9.74 13.32 4.18
CA ASP A 67 -11.17 13.02 4.11
C ASP A 67 -11.48 11.54 3.80
N GLY A 68 -10.46 10.72 3.56
CA GLY A 68 -10.59 9.29 3.24
C GLY A 68 -10.73 8.99 1.75
N ASP A 69 -10.82 10.02 0.90
CA ASP A 69 -10.87 9.81 -0.55
C ASP A 69 -9.49 9.46 -1.11
N GLY A 70 -9.46 8.73 -2.23
CA GLY A 70 -8.20 8.38 -2.89
C GLY A 70 -7.44 9.62 -3.38
N GLU A 71 -6.17 9.75 -2.99
CA GLU A 71 -5.25 10.77 -3.52
C GLU A 71 -4.46 10.24 -4.72
N TRP A 72 -3.74 9.13 -4.52
CA TRP A 72 -2.84 8.55 -5.51
C TRP A 72 -3.07 7.06 -5.66
N GLN A 73 -3.11 6.58 -6.91
CA GLN A 73 -3.11 5.16 -7.26
C GLN A 73 -1.76 4.78 -7.84
N SER A 74 -1.26 3.60 -7.45
CA SER A 74 -0.03 3.02 -8.00
C SER A 74 -0.26 1.56 -8.41
N GLU A 75 0.23 1.19 -9.58
CA GLU A 75 0.23 -0.18 -10.10
C GLU A 75 1.66 -0.58 -10.44
N GLY A 76 2.11 -1.73 -9.97
CA GLY A 76 3.46 -2.24 -10.23
C GLY A 76 3.56 -3.75 -10.28
N VAL A 77 4.66 -4.24 -10.83
CA VAL A 77 4.98 -5.67 -10.94
C VAL A 77 6.27 -5.97 -10.18
N GLN A 78 6.28 -7.05 -9.43
CA GLN A 78 7.45 -7.51 -8.68
C GLN A 78 8.51 -8.09 -9.61
N LEU A 79 9.74 -7.62 -9.46
CA LEU A 79 10.89 -8.11 -10.21
C LEU A 79 11.46 -9.37 -9.55
N GLY A 80 11.77 -10.39 -10.36
CA GLY A 80 12.43 -11.62 -9.90
C GLY A 80 11.50 -12.70 -9.33
N GLY A 81 10.18 -12.51 -9.41
CA GLY A 81 9.20 -13.52 -9.00
C GLY A 81 9.05 -13.67 -7.48
N LEU A 82 8.42 -14.76 -7.05
CA LEU A 82 8.03 -15.00 -5.66
C LEU A 82 9.23 -14.94 -4.69
N GLY A 83 9.07 -14.18 -3.61
CA GLY A 83 10.09 -14.05 -2.56
C GLY A 83 11.32 -13.20 -2.94
N SER A 84 11.36 -12.64 -4.15
CA SER A 84 12.44 -11.76 -4.58
C SER A 84 12.54 -10.48 -3.72
N ALA A 85 13.78 -10.08 -3.42
CA ALA A 85 14.09 -8.84 -2.72
C ALA A 85 14.34 -7.64 -3.65
N THR A 86 14.29 -7.83 -4.98
CA THR A 86 14.61 -6.79 -5.98
C THR A 86 13.63 -5.62 -5.96
N GLY A 87 12.39 -5.86 -5.52
CA GLY A 87 11.36 -4.83 -5.39
C GLY A 87 10.35 -4.82 -6.53
N VAL A 88 9.61 -3.71 -6.64
CA VAL A 88 8.45 -3.52 -7.51
C VAL A 88 8.67 -2.30 -8.39
N ILE A 89 8.54 -2.45 -9.70
CA ILE A 89 8.54 -1.32 -10.65
C ILE A 89 7.13 -1.07 -11.14
N GLY A 90 6.76 0.19 -11.32
CA GLY A 90 5.40 0.52 -11.71
C GLY A 90 5.21 1.97 -12.11
N MET A 91 3.93 2.35 -12.17
CA MET A 91 3.49 3.71 -12.46
C MET A 91 2.51 4.17 -11.38
N TRP A 92 2.50 5.47 -11.12
CA TRP A 92 1.55 6.13 -10.23
C TRP A 92 0.85 7.28 -10.95
N THR A 93 -0.38 7.58 -10.52
CA THR A 93 -1.24 8.65 -11.05
C THR A 93 -2.25 9.08 -9.99
N GLY A 94 -2.96 10.19 -10.20
CA GLY A 94 -4.10 10.55 -9.34
C GLY A 94 -5.14 9.44 -9.31
N ALA A 95 -5.77 9.22 -8.14
CA ALA A 95 -6.67 8.08 -7.93
C ALA A 95 -7.93 8.13 -8.82
N ASP A 96 -8.37 9.33 -9.18
CA ASP A 96 -9.53 9.56 -10.05
C ASP A 96 -9.19 9.51 -11.55
N HIS A 97 -7.90 9.36 -11.90
CA HIS A 97 -7.39 9.29 -13.26
C HIS A 97 -7.88 10.46 -14.13
N GLU A 98 -7.87 11.67 -13.57
CA GLU A 98 -8.29 12.86 -14.29
C GLU A 98 -7.34 13.16 -15.46
N ARG A 99 -7.85 13.82 -16.50
CA ARG A 99 -7.12 14.08 -17.74
C ARG A 99 -5.77 14.79 -17.50
N MET A 100 -5.68 15.60 -16.46
CA MET A 100 -4.49 16.41 -16.14
C MET A 100 -3.67 15.81 -14.99
N ASP A 101 -4.01 14.62 -14.52
CA ASP A 101 -3.26 13.99 -13.44
C ASP A 101 -1.82 13.71 -13.88
N PRO A 102 -0.85 13.96 -12.98
CA PRO A 102 0.51 13.55 -13.25
C PRO A 102 0.58 12.02 -13.32
N LEU A 103 1.43 11.53 -14.20
CA LEU A 103 1.73 10.11 -14.36
C LEU A 103 3.24 9.94 -14.29
N GLY A 104 3.72 9.05 -13.42
CA GLY A 104 5.15 8.87 -13.23
C GLY A 104 5.55 7.43 -12.96
N PRO A 105 6.79 7.03 -13.32
CA PRO A 105 7.32 5.74 -12.91
C PRO A 105 7.69 5.76 -11.42
N PHE A 106 7.67 4.58 -10.78
CA PHE A 106 8.28 4.36 -9.47
C PHE A 106 9.04 3.04 -9.43
N TRP A 107 9.97 2.95 -8.48
CA TRP A 107 10.57 1.70 -8.04
C TRP A 107 10.53 1.68 -6.51
N ALA A 108 9.93 0.65 -5.93
CA ALA A 108 9.86 0.43 -4.49
C ALA A 108 10.69 -0.80 -4.12
N TRP A 109 11.49 -0.68 -3.07
CA TRP A 109 12.33 -1.77 -2.57
C TRP A 109 12.33 -1.77 -1.04
N LYS A 110 12.62 -2.93 -0.45
CA LYS A 110 12.65 -3.08 1.00
C LYS A 110 13.89 -2.39 1.58
N VAL A 111 13.68 -1.53 2.58
CA VAL A 111 14.73 -0.82 3.30
C VAL A 111 14.70 -1.21 4.78
N GLY A 112 15.34 -2.33 5.13
CA GLY A 112 15.45 -2.79 6.53
C GLY A 112 14.12 -2.99 7.25
N HIS A 113 14.18 -3.16 8.56
CA HIS A 113 13.03 -3.00 9.45
C HIS A 113 13.20 -1.62 10.09
N ALA A 114 12.26 -0.70 9.87
CA ALA A 114 12.15 0.44 10.75
C ALA A 114 11.53 -0.10 12.04
N ASP A 115 12.13 0.18 13.20
CA ASP A 115 11.47 -0.03 14.48
C ASP A 115 10.26 0.91 14.51
N ILE A 116 9.13 0.43 13.99
CA ILE A 116 7.85 1.09 14.14
C ILE A 116 7.50 0.85 15.61
N SER A 117 7.92 1.75 16.50
CA SER A 117 7.41 1.77 17.86
C SER A 117 5.88 1.73 17.79
N ASP A 118 5.26 0.90 18.62
CA ASP A 118 3.81 0.58 18.69
C ASP A 118 2.86 1.78 18.91
N GLU A 119 3.28 3.00 18.63
CA GLU A 119 2.46 4.19 18.59
C GLU A 119 1.69 4.30 17.26
N ALA A 120 1.14 3.18 16.78
CA ALA A 120 -0.06 3.26 15.97
C ALA A 120 -1.12 3.83 16.91
N THR A 121 -1.52 5.08 16.67
CA THR A 121 -2.61 5.74 17.37
C THR A 121 -3.82 4.81 17.40
N THR A 122 -4.00 4.09 18.50
CA THR A 122 -5.26 3.47 18.86
C THR A 122 -6.20 4.65 19.08
N VAL A 123 -6.98 4.98 18.07
CA VAL A 123 -8.21 5.76 18.28
C VAL A 123 -9.16 4.82 19.01
N GLU A 124 -9.06 4.78 20.34
CA GLU A 124 -10.12 4.19 21.16
C GLU A 124 -11.35 5.07 20.99
N VAL A 125 -12.27 4.62 20.15
CA VAL A 125 -13.64 5.12 20.15
C VAL A 125 -14.27 4.63 21.45
N TRP A 126 -14.33 5.50 22.45
CA TRP A 126 -15.17 5.30 23.62
C TRP A 126 -16.61 5.54 23.18
N GLU A 127 -17.36 4.47 22.90
CA GLU A 127 -18.83 4.56 22.94
C GLU A 127 -19.23 4.70 24.42
N ASP A 128 -19.78 5.86 24.74
CA ASP A 128 -20.39 6.17 26.03
C ASP A 128 -21.62 5.28 26.24
N LEU A 129 -21.41 4.10 26.83
CA LEU A 129 -22.47 3.31 27.43
C LEU A 129 -22.62 3.70 28.90
N SER A 130 -23.00 4.95 29.13
CA SER A 130 -23.68 5.37 30.36
C SER A 130 -25.10 5.83 30.05
N GLY A 131 -26.03 4.89 30.13
CA GLY A 131 -27.44 5.16 29.93
C GLY A 131 -28.27 3.95 30.31
N ALA A 132 -28.69 3.91 31.57
CA ALA A 132 -29.70 3.01 32.11
C ALA A 132 -31.08 3.24 31.48
#